data_AF-A0A1G3BB41-F1
#
_entry.id   AF-A0A1G3BB41-F1
#
_cell.length_a   1.000
_cell.length_b   1.000
_cell.length_c   1.000
_cell.angle_alpha   90.00
_cell.angle_beta   90.00
_cell.angle_gamma   90.00
#
_symmetry.space_group_name_H-M   'P 1'
#
loop_
_entity.id
_entity.type
_entity.pdbx_description
1 polymer ?
#
loop_
_entity_poly.entity_id
_entity_poly.type
_entity_poly.pdbx_seq_one_letter_code
_entity_poly.pdbx_strand_id
1 'polypeptide(L)'
;MGRRLIYIPIIHTEVDMGSLAEPLKKEYIKKYGIPKWEQHLKKINDLWTGIEERLNQRNLRYNQVKVYQDGLPVCGKELQIVQDIANSGGRNHQLLLKLIHEGATLMGTEDPALLIKEYQLIKDAAAQKGAETGTDGR
;
A
#
# COMPACT_ATOMS: atom_id res chain seq x y z
N MET A 1 30.33 13.00 5.20
CA MET A 1 29.51 12.35 4.15
C MET A 1 28.05 12.50 4.51
N GLY A 2 27.21 12.98 3.58
CA GLY A 2 25.77 13.18 3.82
C GLY A 2 24.96 11.91 3.52
N ARG A 3 23.88 11.69 4.28
CA ARG A 3 22.86 10.69 3.94
C ARG A 3 21.95 11.29 2.87
N ARG A 4 21.59 10.49 1.86
CA ARG A 4 20.68 10.90 0.78
C ARG A 4 19.34 10.19 0.95
N LEU A 5 18.25 10.95 1.00
CA LEU A 5 16.90 10.43 0.95
C LEU A 5 16.41 10.42 -0.50
N ILE A 6 15.85 9.28 -0.94
CA ILE A 6 15.07 9.19 -2.17
C ILE A 6 13.63 9.01 -1.73
N TYR A 7 12.79 9.98 -2.03
CA TYR A 7 11.36 9.89 -1.74
C TYR A 7 10.62 9.39 -2.98
N ILE A 8 9.76 8.39 -2.79
CA ILE A 8 8.91 7.82 -3.83
C ILE A 8 7.46 7.94 -3.36
N PRO A 9 6.60 8.69 -4.07
CA PRO A 9 5.19 8.73 -3.73
C PRO A 9 4.55 7.38 -4.01
N ILE A 10 3.72 6.90 -3.08
CA ILE A 10 2.99 5.65 -3.22
C ILE A 10 1.56 5.96 -3.66
N ILE A 11 1.10 5.26 -4.71
CA ILE A 11 -0.33 5.17 -5.04
C ILE A 11 -0.74 3.72 -4.85
N HIS A 12 -1.58 3.49 -3.85
CA HIS A 12 -2.11 2.17 -3.54
C HIS A 12 -2.94 1.62 -4.71
N THR A 13 -2.71 0.34 -5.00
CA THR A 13 -3.48 -0.46 -5.96
C THR A 13 -4.68 -1.09 -5.27
N GLU A 14 -5.60 -1.68 -6.04
CA GLU A 14 -6.74 -2.44 -5.48
C GLU A 14 -6.28 -3.55 -4.53
N VAL A 15 -5.16 -4.21 -4.84
CA VAL A 15 -4.59 -5.27 -3.98
C VAL A 15 -4.22 -4.73 -2.61
N ASP A 16 -3.67 -3.51 -2.54
CA ASP A 16 -3.29 -2.89 -1.28
C ASP A 16 -4.50 -2.46 -0.44
N MET A 17 -5.66 -2.25 -1.07
CA MET A 17 -6.90 -1.82 -0.40
C MET A 17 -7.71 -2.98 0.21
N GLY A 18 -7.38 -4.23 -0.12
CA GLY A 18 -8.04 -5.41 0.45
C GLY A 18 -9.58 -5.36 0.33
N SER A 19 -10.28 -5.54 1.45
CA SER A 19 -11.75 -5.55 1.49
C SER A 19 -12.41 -4.22 1.09
N LEU A 20 -11.67 -3.11 1.06
CA LEU A 20 -12.17 -1.80 0.65
C LEU A 20 -12.11 -1.58 -0.88
N ALA A 21 -11.42 -2.44 -1.62
CA ALA A 21 -11.24 -2.28 -3.07
C ALA A 21 -12.56 -2.25 -3.84
N GLU A 22 -13.43 -3.24 -3.61
CA GLU A 22 -14.70 -3.38 -4.34
C GLU A 22 -15.70 -2.25 -4.06
N PRO A 23 -15.94 -1.83 -2.80
CA PRO A 23 -16.75 -0.64 -2.52
C PRO A 23 -16.23 0.62 -3.21
N LEU A 24 -14.92 0.87 -3.17
CA LEU A 24 -14.31 2.05 -3.78
C LEU A 24 -14.43 2.04 -5.30
N LYS A 25 -14.20 0.89 -5.93
CA LYS A 25 -14.40 0.69 -7.37
C LYS A 25 -15.84 0.94 -7.78
N LYS A 26 -16.82 0.40 -7.05
CA LYS A 26 -18.25 0.63 -7.34
C LYS A 26 -18.62 2.10 -7.26
N GLU A 27 -18.19 2.80 -6.21
CA GLU A 27 -18.43 4.24 -6.06
C GLU A 27 -17.73 5.05 -7.16
N TYR A 28 -16.50 4.68 -7.54
CA TYR A 28 -15.78 5.34 -8.63
C TYR A 28 -16.50 5.15 -9.97
N ILE A 29 -16.88 3.91 -10.31
CA ILE A 29 -17.59 3.60 -11.56
C ILE A 29 -18.95 4.29 -11.59
N LYS A 30 -19.69 4.31 -10.48
CA LYS A 30 -20.98 5.02 -10.38
C LYS A 30 -20.82 6.51 -10.67
N LYS A 31 -19.74 7.13 -10.22
CA LYS A 31 -19.49 8.57 -10.38
C LYS A 31 -18.86 8.94 -11.73
N TYR A 32 -18.01 8.10 -12.30
CA TYR A 32 -17.14 8.45 -13.43
C TYR A 32 -17.23 7.51 -14.64
N GLY A 33 -17.88 6.35 -14.50
CA GLY A 33 -18.02 5.33 -15.53
C GLY A 33 -16.82 4.37 -15.66
N ILE A 34 -17.08 3.23 -16.29
CA ILE A 34 -16.10 2.15 -16.53
C ILE A 34 -14.89 2.65 -17.35
N PRO A 35 -15.03 3.44 -18.43
CA PRO A 35 -13.87 3.86 -19.23
C PRO A 35 -12.87 4.71 -18.42
N LYS A 36 -13.35 5.55 -17.50
CA LYS A 36 -12.48 6.34 -16.62
C LYS A 36 -11.79 5.47 -15.57
N TRP A 37 -12.46 4.43 -15.11
CA TRP A 37 -11.87 3.44 -14.21
C TRP A 37 -10.70 2.70 -14.87
N GLU A 38 -10.88 2.21 -16.10
CA GLU A 38 -9.80 1.56 -16.86
C GLU A 38 -8.61 2.50 -17.11
N GLN A 39 -8.89 3.75 -17.49
CA GLN A 39 -7.85 4.78 -17.64
C GLN A 39 -7.12 5.06 -16.33
N HIS A 40 -7.83 5.06 -15.19
CA HIS A 40 -7.24 5.23 -13.87
C HIS A 40 -6.27 4.09 -13.54
N LEU A 41 -6.68 2.83 -13.74
CA LEU A 41 -5.83 1.66 -13.55
C LEU A 41 -4.59 1.70 -14.46
N LYS A 42 -4.76 2.10 -15.73
CA LYS A 42 -3.63 2.26 -16.65
C LYS A 42 -2.64 3.29 -16.14
N LYS A 43 -3.09 4.46 -15.67
CA LYS A 43 -2.22 5.51 -15.14
C LYS A 43 -1.46 5.06 -13.90
N ILE A 44 -2.10 4.30 -13.01
CA ILE A 44 -1.43 3.71 -11.83
C ILE A 44 -0.33 2.76 -12.28
N ASN A 45 -0.62 1.87 -13.23
CA ASN A 45 0.37 0.93 -13.75
C ASN A 45 1.55 1.65 -14.44
N ASP A 46 1.28 2.63 -15.30
CA ASP A 46 2.31 3.43 -15.97
C ASP A 46 3.21 4.15 -14.95
N LEU A 47 2.63 4.69 -13.86
CA LEU A 47 3.38 5.31 -12.77
C LEU A 47 4.34 4.32 -12.11
N TRP A 48 3.84 3.14 -11.72
CA TRP A 48 4.66 2.11 -11.09
C TRP A 48 5.80 1.64 -12.00
N THR A 49 5.53 1.47 -13.31
CA THR A 49 6.55 1.12 -14.30
C THR A 49 7.63 2.20 -14.38
N GLY A 50 7.23 3.47 -14.44
CA GLY A 50 8.18 4.58 -14.46
C GLY A 50 9.03 4.70 -13.18
N ILE A 51 8.46 4.39 -12.01
CA ILE A 51 9.20 4.33 -10.74
C ILE A 51 10.28 3.24 -10.80
N GLU A 52 9.90 2.02 -11.22
CA GLU A 52 10.81 0.88 -11.35
C GLU A 52 11.97 1.18 -12.31
N GLU A 53 11.68 1.72 -13.49
CA GLU A 53 12.68 2.10 -14.48
C GLU A 53 13.67 3.13 -13.93
N ARG A 54 13.18 4.19 -13.29
CA ARG A 54 14.04 5.23 -12.71
C ARG A 54 14.89 4.72 -11.56
N LEU A 55 14.42 3.75 -10.78
CA LEU A 55 15.22 3.12 -9.74
C LEU A 55 16.32 2.25 -10.33
N ASN A 56 16.00 1.44 -11.35
CA ASN A 56 16.98 0.57 -12.01
C ASN A 56 18.13 1.39 -12.63
N GLN A 57 17.84 2.58 -13.16
CA GLN A 57 18.85 3.47 -13.76
C GLN A 57 19.79 4.15 -12.74
N ARG A 58 19.47 4.14 -11.44
CA ARG A 58 20.20 4.91 -10.42
C ARG A 58 21.48 4.25 -9.89
N ASN A 59 21.82 3.02 -10.32
CA ASN A 59 23.01 2.27 -9.89
C ASN A 59 23.28 2.39 -8.38
N LEU A 60 22.26 2.10 -7.57
CA LEU A 60 22.35 2.20 -6.11
C LEU A 60 23.24 1.09 -5.55
N ARG A 61 24.03 1.40 -4.53
CA ARG A 61 24.71 0.39 -3.71
C ARG A 61 23.70 -0.22 -2.75
N TYR A 62 22.92 -1.19 -3.22
CA TYR A 62 21.76 -1.72 -2.49
C TYR A 62 22.10 -2.24 -1.10
N ASN A 63 23.28 -2.85 -0.89
CA ASN A 63 23.78 -3.24 0.43
C ASN A 63 23.92 -2.09 1.46
N GLN A 64 23.87 -0.83 1.02
CA GLN A 64 23.88 0.37 1.87
C GLN A 64 22.53 1.10 1.86
N VAL A 65 21.54 0.59 1.12
CA VAL A 65 20.20 1.16 1.02
C VAL A 65 19.33 0.60 2.14
N LYS A 66 18.65 1.50 2.83
CA LYS A 66 17.57 1.20 3.76
C LYS A 66 16.24 1.61 3.11
N VAL A 67 15.29 0.69 3.07
CA VAL A 67 13.97 0.89 2.47
C VAL A 67 12.94 1.03 3.59
N TYR A 68 12.33 2.20 3.68
CA TYR A 68 11.26 2.47 4.63
C TYR A 68 9.94 2.42 3.87
N GLN A 69 9.05 1.52 4.28
CA GLN A 69 7.75 1.32 3.66
C GLN A 69 6.65 1.87 4.57
N ASP A 70 5.77 2.70 4.02
CA ASP A 70 4.57 3.17 4.72
C ASP A 70 3.67 2.01 5.14
N GLY A 71 3.13 2.05 6.37
CA GLY A 71 2.20 1.04 6.87
C GLY A 71 2.82 -0.32 7.23
N LEU A 72 4.16 -0.44 7.29
CA LEU A 72 4.83 -1.71 7.59
C LEU A 72 5.17 -1.81 9.10
N PRO A 73 4.55 -2.74 9.85
CA PRO A 73 4.80 -2.90 11.29
C PRO A 73 6.21 -3.42 11.61
N VAL A 74 6.82 -2.90 12.67
CA VAL A 74 8.03 -3.49 13.27
C VAL A 74 7.62 -4.67 14.17
N CYS A 75 7.60 -5.89 13.61
CA CYS A 75 7.06 -7.08 14.27
C CYS A 75 7.85 -8.38 14.04
N GLY A 76 8.99 -8.32 13.34
CA GLY A 76 9.81 -9.50 13.01
C GLY A 76 9.22 -10.38 11.91
N LYS A 77 8.11 -9.94 11.29
CA LYS A 77 7.44 -10.60 10.15
C LYS A 77 7.34 -9.69 8.93
N GLU A 78 8.11 -8.62 8.89
CA GLU A 78 8.09 -7.58 7.86
C GLU A 78 8.23 -8.19 6.46
N LEU A 79 9.24 -9.05 6.27
CA LEU A 79 9.50 -9.70 5.00
C LEU A 79 8.36 -10.63 4.58
N GLN A 80 7.77 -11.36 5.54
CA GLN A 80 6.64 -12.25 5.27
C GLN A 80 5.43 -11.46 4.79
N ILE A 81 5.10 -10.36 5.49
CA ILE A 81 3.99 -9.45 5.12
C ILE A 81 4.20 -8.92 3.69
N VAL A 82 5.43 -8.45 3.39
CA VAL A 82 5.76 -7.97 2.05
C VAL A 82 5.62 -9.07 1.00
N GLN A 83 6.07 -10.29 1.29
CA GLN A 83 5.97 -11.42 0.37
C GLN A 83 4.52 -11.80 0.07
N ASP A 84 3.67 -11.88 1.10
CA ASP A 84 2.26 -12.26 0.96
C ASP A 84 1.48 -11.26 0.09
N ILE A 85 1.72 -9.96 0.28
CA ILE A 85 1.05 -8.91 -0.51
C ILE A 85 1.61 -8.85 -1.94
N ALA A 86 2.93 -9.03 -2.11
CA ALA A 86 3.55 -9.08 -3.43
C ALA A 86 3.01 -10.26 -4.27
N ASN A 87 2.83 -11.43 -3.63
CA ASN A 87 2.24 -12.62 -4.25
C ASN A 87 0.77 -12.41 -4.64
N SER A 88 0.08 -11.53 -3.92
CA SER A 88 -1.30 -11.13 -4.23
C SER A 88 -1.38 -10.10 -5.37
N GLY A 89 -0.24 -9.65 -5.92
CA GLY A 89 -0.16 -8.72 -7.05
C GLY A 89 0.13 -7.27 -6.68
N GLY A 90 0.45 -6.97 -5.41
CA GLY A 90 0.73 -5.61 -4.98
C GLY A 90 2.03 -5.06 -5.58
N ARG A 91 1.93 -4.14 -6.54
CA ARG A 91 3.08 -3.54 -7.27
C ARG A 91 4.12 -2.94 -6.34
N ASN A 92 3.67 -2.23 -5.30
CA ASN A 92 4.54 -1.65 -4.29
C ASN A 92 5.39 -2.73 -3.59
N HIS A 93 4.74 -3.81 -3.13
CA HIS A 93 5.39 -4.89 -2.41
C HIS A 93 6.31 -5.73 -3.30
N GLN A 94 5.98 -5.89 -4.58
CA GLN A 94 6.87 -6.50 -5.59
C GLN A 94 8.16 -5.67 -5.77
N LEU A 95 8.05 -4.34 -5.81
CA LEU A 95 9.20 -3.46 -5.84
C LEU A 95 10.06 -3.59 -4.57
N LEU A 96 9.45 -3.67 -3.39
CA LEU A 96 10.18 -3.90 -2.13
C LEU A 96 10.97 -5.21 -2.19
N LEU A 97 10.35 -6.32 -2.61
CA LEU A 97 11.03 -7.60 -2.74
C LEU A 97 12.22 -7.52 -3.71
N LYS A 98 12.06 -6.82 -4.83
CA LYS A 98 13.16 -6.60 -5.78
C LYS A 98 14.33 -5.86 -5.12
N LEU A 99 14.06 -4.77 -4.41
CA LEU A 99 15.10 -4.01 -3.71
C LEU A 99 15.81 -4.84 -2.64
N ILE A 100 15.06 -5.65 -1.90
CA ILE A 100 15.61 -6.57 -0.89
C ILE A 100 16.48 -7.64 -1.54
N HIS A 101 16.03 -8.22 -2.66
CA HIS A 101 16.79 -9.21 -3.42
C HIS A 101 18.13 -8.67 -3.92
N GLU A 102 18.18 -7.40 -4.31
CA GLU A 102 19.43 -6.72 -4.70
C GLU A 102 20.33 -6.38 -3.49
N GLY A 103 19.86 -6.59 -2.26
CA GLY A 103 20.63 -6.44 -1.02
C GLY A 103 20.22 -5.27 -0.13
N ALA A 104 19.12 -4.58 -0.43
CA ALA A 104 18.61 -3.51 0.43
C ALA A 104 18.03 -4.06 1.74
N THR A 105 18.15 -3.28 2.81
CA THR A 105 17.57 -3.62 4.13
C THR A 105 16.16 -3.04 4.24
N LEU A 106 15.16 -3.90 4.44
CA LEU A 106 13.79 -3.50 4.75
C LEU A 106 13.70 -2.95 6.18
N MET A 107 13.01 -1.83 6.35
CA MET A 107 12.77 -1.18 7.63
C MET A 107 11.26 -1.04 7.84
N GLY A 108 10.76 -1.56 8.97
CA GLY A 108 9.42 -1.22 9.44
C GLY A 108 9.33 0.24 9.88
N THR A 109 8.13 0.78 9.85
CA THR A 109 7.81 2.20 10.11
C THR A 109 6.77 2.36 11.22
N GLU A 110 5.95 1.34 11.44
CA GLU A 110 4.80 1.41 12.34
C GLU A 110 4.97 0.60 13.63
N ASP A 111 4.35 1.07 14.71
CA ASP A 111 4.17 0.31 15.94
C ASP A 111 2.97 -0.63 15.79
N PRO A 112 3.14 -1.97 15.92
CA PRO A 112 2.04 -2.92 15.78
C PRO A 112 0.88 -2.69 16.75
N ALA A 113 1.15 -2.24 17.98
CA ALA A 113 0.11 -1.99 18.97
C ALA A 113 -0.75 -0.78 18.59
N LEU A 114 -0.14 0.24 17.98
CA LEU A 114 -0.88 1.40 17.48
C LEU A 114 -1.75 1.04 16.26
N LEU A 115 -1.24 0.21 15.34
CA LEU A 115 -2.03 -0.27 14.20
C LEU A 115 -3.26 -1.08 14.65
N ILE A 116 -3.10 -1.96 15.64
CA ILE A 116 -4.23 -2.73 16.19
C ILE A 116 -5.25 -1.81 16.84
N LYS A 117 -4.80 -0.79 17.57
CA LYS A 117 -5.67 0.20 18.22
C LYS A 117 -6.43 1.03 17.18
N GLU A 118 -5.77 1.49 16.13
CA GLU A 118 -6.42 2.21 15.02
C GLU A 118 -7.50 1.34 14.36
N TYR A 119 -7.17 0.09 14.04
CA TYR A 119 -8.13 -0.85 13.47
C TYR A 119 -9.37 -1.05 14.36
N GLN A 120 -9.18 -1.20 15.67
CA GLN A 120 -10.29 -1.32 16.62
C GLN A 120 -11.18 -0.07 16.62
N LEU A 121 -10.58 1.13 16.67
CA LEU A 121 -11.33 2.39 16.63
C LEU A 121 -12.15 2.56 15.34
N ILE A 122 -11.56 2.21 14.19
CA ILE A 122 -12.26 2.25 12.90
C ILE A 122 -13.43 1.27 12.88
N LYS A 123 -13.21 0.05 13.40
CA LYS A 123 -14.23 -0.99 13.48
C LYS A 123 -15.40 -0.57 14.37
N ASP A 124 -15.12 0.00 15.53
CA ASP A 124 -16.13 0.47 16.48
C ASP A 124 -16.94 1.63 15.88
N ALA A 125 -16.28 2.58 15.22
CA ALA A 125 -16.95 3.68 14.53
C ALA A 125 -17.83 3.21 13.37
N ALA A 126 -17.38 2.21 12.61
CA ALA A 126 -18.16 1.61 11.54
C ALA A 126 -19.40 0.85 12.06
N ALA A 127 -19.26 0.15 13.20
CA ALA A 127 -20.36 -0.56 13.85
C ALA A 127 -21.42 0.41 14.41
N GLN A 128 -21.01 1.54 14.99
CA GLN A 128 -21.93 2.56 15.50
C GLN A 128 -22.76 3.19 14.38
N LYS A 129 -22.15 3.51 13.23
CA LYS A 129 -22.88 4.01 12.06
C LYS A 129 -23.92 3.03 11.50
N GLY A 130 -23.65 1.72 11.59
CA GLY A 130 -24.61 0.68 11.19
C GLY A 130 -25.81 0.57 12.13
N ALA A 131 -25.62 0.83 13.43
CA ALA A 131 -26.69 0.79 14.43
C ALA A 131 -27.64 2.00 14.33
N GLU A 132 -27.12 3.18 14.00
CA GLU A 132 -27.93 4.40 13.82
C GLU A 132 -28.85 4.31 12.59
N THR A 133 -28.45 3.60 11.52
CA THR A 133 -29.31 3.39 10.35
C THR A 133 -30.41 2.32 10.53
N GLY A 134 -30.44 1.62 11.68
CA GLY A 134 -31.38 0.54 11.96
C GLY A 134 -32.61 0.91 12.80
N THR A 135 -32.81 2.20 13.12
CA THR A 135 -33.89 2.66 14.02
C THR A 135 -34.79 3.74 13.43
N ASP A 136 -35.15 3.61 12.14
CA ASP A 136 -36.29 4.35 11.58
C ASP A 136 -37.18 3.39 10.79
N GLY A 137 -38.24 2.91 11.44
CA GLY A 137 -39.10 1.85 10.93
C GLY A 137 -40.13 1.38 11.94
N ARG A 138 -40.92 2.32 12.48
CA ARG A 138 -42.24 2.05 13.06
C ARG A 138 -43.21 3.14 12.65
#